data_AF-A0A522VQP4-F1
#
_entry.id   AF-A0A522VQP4-F1
#
_cell.length_a   1.000
_cell.length_b   1.000
_cell.length_c   1.000
_cell.angle_alpha   90.00
_cell.angle_beta   90.00
_cell.angle_gamma   90.00
#
_symmetry.space_group_name_H-M   'P 1'
#
loop_
_entity.id
_entity.type
_entity.pdbx_description
1 polymer ?
#
loop_
_entity_poly.entity_id
_entity_poly.type
_entity_poly.pdbx_seq_one_letter_code
_entity_poly.pdbx_strand_id
1 'polypeptide(L)' 'MIELDNLRHVYPGTRQVAPRTALHGLSLHVKQGELTILSGPNGSGKSTLFR' A
#
# COMPACT_ATOMS: atom_id res chain seq x y z
N MET A 1 7.15 -8.46 -14.10
CA MET A 1 7.97 -7.79 -13.08
C MET A 1 7.12 -6.66 -12.51
N ILE A 2 7.04 -6.55 -11.19
CA ILE A 2 6.33 -5.46 -10.50
C ILE A 2 7.37 -4.70 -9.70
N GLU A 3 7.44 -3.39 -9.90
CA GLU A 3 8.33 -2.49 -9.16
C GLU A 3 7.53 -1.33 -8.59
N LEU A 4 7.71 -1.09 -7.30
CA LEU A 4 7.17 0.05 -6.57
C LEU A 4 8.34 0.76 -5.89
N ASP A 5 8.38 2.08 -6.02
CA ASP A 5 9.36 2.91 -5.34
C ASP A 5 8.67 4.01 -4.54
N ASN A 6 8.88 3.99 -3.22
CA ASN A 6 8.39 4.95 -2.25
C ASN A 6 6.88 5.26 -2.41
N LEU A 7 6.07 4.23 -2.67
CA LEU A 7 4.64 4.38 -2.89
C LEU A 7 3.95 4.91 -1.63
N ARG A 8 3.31 6.07 -1.77
CA ARG A 8 2.48 6.68 -0.73
C ARG A 8 1.05 6.78 -1.21
N HIS A 9 0.13 6.43 -0.33
CA HIS A 9 -1.30 6.62 -0.58
C HIS A 9 -1.95 7.19 0.66
N VAL A 10 -2.68 8.29 0.47
CA VAL A 10 -3.42 9.00 1.52
C VAL A 10 -4.87 9.06 1.09
N TYR A 11 -5.76 8.49 1.91
CA TYR A 11 -7.17 8.73 1.75
C TYR A 11 -7.49 10.14 2.24
N PRO A 12 -8.21 10.95 1.44
CA PRO A 12 -8.56 12.31 1.84
C PRO A 12 -9.42 12.29 3.10
N GLY A 13 -9.17 13.25 3.97
CA GLY A 13 -10.02 13.51 5.13
C GLY A 13 -11.32 14.19 4.72
N THR A 14 -12.24 14.33 5.67
CA THR A 14 -13.45 15.15 5.54
C THR A 14 -13.42 16.27 6.57
N ARG A 15 -14.44 17.15 6.59
CA ARG A 15 -14.53 18.26 7.55
C ARG A 15 -14.40 17.82 9.03
N GLN A 16 -14.70 16.56 9.33
CA GLN A 16 -14.71 15.99 10.69
C GLN A 16 -13.63 14.92 10.91
N VAL A 17 -12.94 14.47 9.85
CA VAL A 17 -12.01 13.33 9.92
C VAL A 17 -10.70 13.72 9.25
N ALA A 18 -9.59 13.60 9.98
CA ALA A 18 -8.28 13.87 9.44
C ALA A 18 -7.94 12.90 8.28
N PRO A 19 -7.17 13.34 7.27
CA PRO A 19 -6.64 12.46 6.24
C PRO A 19 -5.87 11.29 6.84
N ARG A 20 -5.96 10.12 6.20
CA ARG A 20 -5.30 8.91 6.66
C ARG A 20 -4.32 8.41 5.62
N THR A 21 -3.05 8.38 5.98
CA THR A 21 -2.02 7.69 5.21
C THR A 21 -2.23 6.18 5.36
N ALA A 22 -2.43 5.49 4.24
CA ALA A 22 -2.63 4.06 4.18
C ALA A 22 -1.40 3.29 3.69
N LEU A 23 -0.54 3.93 2.88
CA LEU A 23 0.78 3.42 2.49
C LEU A 23 1.83 4.49 2.79
N HIS A 24 2.89 4.12 3.51
CA HIS A 24 3.88 5.05 4.08
C HIS A 24 5.24 4.98 3.36
N GLY A 25 5.27 5.04 2.04
CA GLY A 25 6.51 4.98 1.26
C GLY A 25 6.99 3.55 1.07
N LEU A 26 6.11 2.70 0.54
CA LEU A 26 6.39 1.30 0.28
C LEU A 26 7.23 1.15 -0.99
N SER A 27 8.43 0.57 -0.88
CA SER A 27 9.20 0.08 -2.02
C SER A 27 9.16 -1.45 -2.04
N LEU A 28 8.89 -2.03 -3.21
CA LEU A 28 8.75 -3.48 -3.41
C LEU A 28 9.20 -3.82 -4.83
N HIS A 29 9.90 -4.94 -4.97
CA HIS A 29 10.22 -5.51 -6.27
C HIS A 29 9.83 -6.99 -6.26
N VAL A 30 8.95 -7.40 -7.18
CA VAL A 30 8.58 -8.80 -7.43
C VAL A 30 9.03 -9.21 -8.83
N LYS A 31 9.84 -10.27 -8.89
CA LYS A 31 10.39 -10.78 -10.14
C LYS A 31 9.32 -11.49 -10.97
N GLN A 32 9.57 -11.64 -12.27
CA GLN A 32 8.68 -12.44 -13.12
C GLN A 32 8.76 -13.92 -12.71
N GLY A 33 7.59 -14.57 -12.58
CA GLY A 33 7.49 -15.96 -12.15
C GLY A 33 7.57 -16.18 -10.63
N GLU A 34 7.73 -15.12 -9.85
CA GLU A 34 7.80 -15.19 -8.39
C GLU A 34 6.39 -15.20 -7.76
N LEU A 35 6.15 -16.17 -6.87
CA LEU A 35 4.96 -16.18 -6.01
C LEU A 35 5.27 -15.41 -4.73
N THR A 36 4.68 -14.22 -4.59
CA THR A 36 4.81 -13.39 -3.39
C THR A 36 3.49 -13.32 -2.62
N ILE A 37 3.55 -13.45 -1.29
CA ILE A 37 2.39 -13.30 -0.40
C ILE A 37 2.50 -11.99 0.35
N LEU A 38 1.45 -11.17 0.27
CA LEU A 38 1.31 -9.96 1.09
C LEU A 38 0.46 -10.28 2.33
N SER A 39 1.10 -10.33 3.50
CA SER A 39 0.46 -10.64 4.79
C SER A 39 0.49 -9.46 5.77
N GLY A 40 -0.34 -9.52 6.81
CA GLY A 40 -0.37 -8.53 7.89
C GLY A 40 -1.76 -8.30 8.48
N PRO A 41 -1.87 -7.55 9.60
CA PRO A 41 -3.14 -7.31 10.30
C PRO A 41 -4.19 -6.56 9.45
N ASN A 42 -5.45 -6.60 9.88
CA ASN A 42 -6.50 -5.79 9.25
C ASN A 42 -6.16 -4.29 9.33
N GLY A 43 -6.41 -3.56 8.24
CA GLY A 43 -6.09 -2.13 8.15
C GLY A 43 -4.62 -1.78 7.85
N SER A 44 -3.75 -2.77 7.62
CA SER A 44 -2.32 -2.55 7.30
C SER A 44 -2.04 -2.03 5.88
N GLY A 45 -3.06 -1.75 5.07
CA GLY A 45 -2.89 -1.20 3.72
C GLY A 45 -2.83 -2.22 2.58
N LYS A 46 -2.97 -3.53 2.84
CA LYS A 46 -2.92 -4.58 1.81
C LYS A 46 -3.88 -4.36 0.64
N SER A 47 -5.17 -4.18 0.91
CA SER A 47 -6.15 -3.91 -0.13
C SER A 47 -5.94 -2.54 -0.79
N THR A 48 -5.31 -1.59 -0.11
CA THR A 48 -4.91 -0.30 -0.71
C THR A 48 -3.78 -0.50 -1.71
N LEU A 49 -2.86 -1.45 -1.49
CA LEU A 49 -1.77 -1.75 -2.42
C LEU A 49 -2.26 -2.31 -3.77
N PHE A 50 -3.41 -2.98 -3.78
CA PHE A 50 -3.98 -3.64 -4.97
C PHE A 50 -5.07 -2.83 -5.67
N ARG A 51 -5.28 -1.56 -5.29
CA ARG A 51 -6.18 -0.63 -6.00
C ARG A 51 -5.38 0.44 -6.70
#